data_AF-A0A8I0H711-F1
#
_entry.id   AF-A0A8I0H711-F1
#
_cell.length_a   1.000
_cell.length_b   1.000
_cell.length_c   1.000
_cell.angle_alpha   90.00
_cell.angle_beta   90.00
_cell.angle_gamma   90.00
#
_symmetry.space_group_name_H-M   'P 1'
#
loop_
_entity.id
_entity.type
_entity.pdbx_description
1 polymer ?
#
loop_
_entity_poly.entity_id
_entity_poly.type
_entity_poly.pdbx_seq_one_letter_code
_entity_poly.pdbx_strand_id
1 'polypeptide(L)' 'FKKSKIEFGLVTTQLKPIKRVELFTDEIEEGKIADYVLASTACFPIMQKYSIDGVDYIDGGYTDNVPFNMALDRGAT' A
#
# COMPACT_ATOMS: atom_id res chain seq x y z
N PHE A 1 -0.35 2.04 15.17
CA PHE A 1 0.16 1.12 14.13
C PHE A 1 1.62 0.74 14.36
N LYS A 2 2.60 1.68 14.34
CA LYS A 2 4.04 1.35 14.50
C LYS A 2 4.47 0.64 15.79
N LYS A 3 3.65 0.66 16.85
CA LYS A 3 3.91 -0.06 18.12
C LYS A 3 3.40 -1.51 18.13
N SER A 4 2.80 -1.97 17.03
CA SER A 4 2.34 -3.35 16.89
C SER A 4 3.53 -4.32 17.00
N LYS A 5 3.30 -5.50 17.60
CA LYS A 5 4.26 -6.61 17.56
C LYS A 5 4.16 -7.44 16.28
N ILE A 6 3.12 -7.21 15.49
CA ILE A 6 2.88 -7.84 14.20
C ILE A 6 3.35 -6.88 13.12
N GLU A 7 4.25 -7.35 12.27
CA GLU A 7 4.68 -6.62 11.06
C GLU A 7 3.50 -6.54 10.09
N PHE A 8 3.25 -5.35 9.57
CA PHE A 8 2.18 -5.08 8.64
C PHE A 8 2.74 -4.33 7.44
N GLY A 9 2.52 -4.90 6.26
CA GLY A 9 2.79 -4.31 4.97
C GLY A 9 1.53 -4.31 4.10
N LEU A 10 1.52 -3.43 3.11
CA LEU A 10 0.45 -3.31 2.13
C LEU A 10 1.05 -3.07 0.74
N VAL A 11 0.23 -3.34 -0.27
CA VAL A 11 0.50 -2.91 -1.65
C VAL A 11 -0.56 -1.92 -2.08
N THR A 12 -0.13 -0.85 -2.74
CA THR A 12 -0.99 0.07 -3.48
C THR A 12 -0.39 0.32 -4.85
N THR A 13 -1.19 0.80 -5.78
CA THR A 13 -0.76 1.11 -7.15
C THR A 13 -0.81 2.62 -7.35
N GLN A 14 0.34 3.25 -7.60
CA GLN A 14 0.35 4.62 -8.12
C GLN A 14 -0.25 4.59 -9.53
N LEU A 15 -1.18 5.50 -9.83
CA LEU A 15 -1.93 5.47 -11.09
C LEU A 15 -1.13 6.08 -12.25
N LYS A 16 -0.29 7.09 -11.99
CA LYS A 16 0.43 7.86 -13.02
C LYS A 16 1.89 8.15 -12.60
N PRO A 17 2.89 7.49 -13.21
CA PRO A 17 2.75 6.26 -14.02
C PRO A 17 2.18 5.10 -13.19
N ILE A 18 1.66 4.07 -13.87
CA ILE A 18 1.27 2.83 -13.20
C ILE A 18 2.52 2.21 -12.58
N LYS A 19 2.56 2.17 -11.25
CA LYS A 19 3.71 1.65 -10.51
C LYS A 19 3.23 0.94 -9.25
N ARG A 20 3.76 -0.25 -9.02
CA ARG A 20 3.60 -0.99 -7.76
C ARG A 20 4.32 -0.25 -6.63
N VAL A 21 3.64 -0.10 -5.50
CA VAL A 21 4.19 0.51 -4.29
C VAL A 21 3.93 -0.46 -3.12
N GLU A 22 5.02 -1.04 -2.63
CA GLU A 22 5.07 -1.94 -1.48
C GLU A 22 5.59 -1.15 -0.29
N LEU A 23 4.86 -1.17 0.84
CA LEU A 23 5.23 -0.39 2.03
C LEU A 23 4.93 -1.19 3.30
N PHE A 24 5.91 -1.26 4.19
CA PHE A 24 5.71 -1.66 5.58
C PHE A 24 5.44 -0.44 6.49
N THR A 25 4.69 -0.65 7.56
CA THR A 25 4.27 0.45 8.46
C THR A 25 5.41 1.19 9.15
N ASP A 26 6.58 0.58 9.28
CA ASP A 26 7.81 1.22 9.77
C ASP A 26 8.39 2.21 8.75
N GLU A 27 8.23 1.95 7.45
CA GLU A 27 8.68 2.79 6.33
C GLU A 27 7.75 3.99 6.04
N ILE A 28 6.47 3.90 6.40
CA ILE A 28 5.49 4.96 6.17
C ILE A 28 5.67 6.10 7.18
N GLU A 29 5.63 7.35 6.72
CA GLU A 29 5.68 8.54 7.59
C GLU A 29 4.58 8.52 8.67
N GLU A 30 4.89 9.03 9.86
CA GLU A 30 3.90 9.14 10.93
C GLU A 30 2.73 10.03 10.49
N GLY A 31 1.50 9.60 10.80
CA GLY A 31 0.28 10.26 10.32
C GLY A 31 -0.26 9.74 8.99
N LYS A 32 0.55 9.15 8.10
CA LYS A 32 0.13 8.70 6.76
C LYS A 32 -0.28 7.23 6.64
N ILE A 33 -0.15 6.44 7.71
CA ILE A 33 -0.45 5.00 7.66
C ILE A 33 -1.92 4.74 7.27
N ALA A 34 -2.86 5.50 7.82
CA ALA A 34 -4.27 5.36 7.49
C ALA A 34 -4.54 5.69 6.00
N ASP A 35 -3.85 6.70 5.47
CA ASP A 35 -3.97 7.11 4.07
C ASP A 35 -3.55 6.00 3.13
N TYR A 36 -2.39 5.38 3.39
CA TYR A 36 -1.90 4.25 2.59
C TYR A 36 -2.76 2.98 2.73
N VAL A 37 -3.36 2.74 3.90
CA VAL A 37 -4.35 1.66 4.06
C VAL A 37 -5.57 1.91 3.18
N LEU A 38 -6.12 3.12 3.18
CA LEU A 38 -7.27 3.45 2.32
C LEU A 38 -6.90 3.35 0.84
N ALA A 39 -5.74 3.89 0.44
CA ALA A 39 -5.21 3.78 -0.91
C ALA A 39 -5.07 2.33 -1.40
N SER A 40 -4.63 1.41 -0.54
CA SER A 40 -4.47 -0.01 -0.87
C SER A 40 -5.76 -0.72 -1.26
N THR A 41 -6.92 -0.15 -0.90
CA THR A 41 -8.27 -0.72 -1.13
C THR A 41 -9.10 0.04 -2.17
N ALA A 42 -8.54 1.11 -2.76
CA ALA A 42 -9.26 2.02 -3.65
C ALA A 42 -9.48 1.40 -5.04
N CYS A 43 -10.45 0.50 -5.16
CA CYS A 43 -10.79 -0.25 -6.38
C CYS A 43 -11.41 0.65 -7.48
N PHE A 44 -10.60 1.49 -8.13
CA PHE A 44 -11.03 2.46 -9.13
C PHE A 44 -11.32 1.79 -10.50
N PRO A 45 -12.50 2.01 -11.14
CA PRO A 45 -13.41 3.13 -10.93
C PRO A 45 -14.63 2.87 -10.02
N ILE A 46 -14.72 1.70 -9.38
CA ILE A 46 -15.84 1.37 -8.48
C ILE A 46 -15.78 2.28 -7.22
N MET A 47 -14.58 2.48 -6.68
CA MET A 47 -14.29 3.44 -5.61
C MET A 47 -13.49 4.63 -6.15
N GLN A 48 -13.51 5.75 -5.41
CA GLN A 48 -12.63 6.88 -5.70
C GLN A 48 -11.18 6.48 -5.45
N LYS A 49 -10.27 6.94 -6.33
CA LYS A 49 -8.82 6.90 -6.08
C LYS A 49 -8.48 7.72 -4.83
N TYR A 50 -7.38 7.39 -4.17
CA TYR A 50 -6.91 8.10 -2.99
C TYR A 50 -5.67 8.94 -3.33
N SER A 51 -5.66 10.22 -2.98
CA SER A 51 -4.52 11.10 -3.28
C SER A 51 -3.71 11.35 -2.00
N ILE A 52 -2.42 11.02 -2.03
CA ILE A 52 -1.46 11.28 -0.94
C ILE A 52 -0.39 12.20 -1.50
N ASP A 53 -0.21 13.38 -0.90
CA ASP A 53 0.77 14.39 -1.33
C ASP A 53 0.70 14.75 -2.84
N GLY A 54 -0.51 14.75 -3.41
CA GLY A 54 -0.75 15.04 -4.83
C GLY A 54 -0.47 13.88 -5.80
N VAL A 55 -0.10 12.71 -5.28
CA VAL A 55 0.05 11.48 -6.06
C VAL A 55 -1.21 10.62 -5.90
N ASP A 56 -1.76 10.15 -7.01
CA ASP A 56 -2.95 9.31 -7.03
C ASP A 56 -2.60 7.83 -6.89
N TYR A 57 -3.29 7.16 -5.97
CA TYR A 57 -3.16 5.75 -5.67
C TYR A 57 -4.50 5.02 -5.82
N ILE A 58 -4.42 3.76 -6.25
CA ILE A 58 -5.53 2.82 -6.38
C ILE A 58 -5.16 1.49 -5.71
N ASP A 59 -6.11 0.57 -5.67
CA ASP A 59 -5.96 -0.74 -5.05
C ASP A 59 -4.67 -1.48 -5.46
N GLY A 60 -4.07 -2.19 -4.51
CA GLY A 60 -2.84 -2.96 -4.75
C GLY A 60 -3.01 -4.07 -5.79
N GLY A 61 -4.21 -4.65 -5.88
CA GLY A 61 -4.55 -5.77 -6.75
C GLY A 61 -4.39 -5.51 -8.24
N TYR A 62 -4.28 -4.25 -8.66
CA TYR A 62 -3.95 -3.89 -10.04
C TYR A 62 -2.50 -4.24 -10.43
N THR A 63 -1.58 -4.28 -9.46
CA THR A 63 -0.17 -4.57 -9.71
C THR A 63 0.36 -5.76 -8.94
N ASP A 64 -0.16 -6.04 -7.74
CA ASP A 64 0.09 -7.26 -6.99
C ASP A 64 -1.06 -7.58 -6.02
N ASN A 65 -1.89 -8.55 -6.38
CA ASN A 65 -3.03 -8.97 -5.56
C ASN A 65 -2.63 -9.91 -4.43
N VAL A 66 -1.49 -10.59 -4.54
CA VAL A 66 -0.99 -11.53 -3.53
C VAL A 66 0.50 -11.24 -3.34
N PRO A 67 0.86 -10.32 -2.42
CA PRO A 67 2.22 -9.82 -2.27
C PRO A 67 3.13 -10.83 -1.53
N PHE A 68 3.23 -12.03 -2.09
CA PHE A 68 3.99 -13.14 -1.56
C PHE A 68 5.49 -12.82 -1.52
N ASN A 69 6.02 -12.27 -2.62
CA ASN A 69 7.43 -11.89 -2.69
C ASN A 69 7.77 -10.77 -1.70
N MET A 70 6.90 -9.77 -1.53
CA MET A 70 7.08 -8.71 -0.52
C MET A 70 7.23 -9.30 0.89
N ALA A 71 6.44 -10.32 1.25
CA ALA A 71 6.55 -10.99 2.53
C ALA A 71 7.83 -11.83 2.66
N LEU A 72 8.21 -12.57 1.61
CA LEU A 72 9.46 -13.34 1.57
C LEU A 72 10.70 -12.44 1.69
N ASP A 73 10.72 -11.33 0.96
CA ASP A 73 11.82 -10.35 0.98
C ASP A 73 11.96 -9.70 2.36
N ARG A 74 10.87 -9.68 3.15
CA ARG A 74 10.87 -9.25 4.56
C ARG A 74 11.21 -10.37 5.56
N GLY A 75 11.48 -11.59 5.08
CA GLY A 75 11.95 -12.71 5.89
C GLY A 75 10.87 -13.64 6.43
N ALA A 76 9.65 -13.63 5.88
CA ALA A 76 8.62 -14.60 6.25
C ALA A 76 9.02 -16.04 5.80
N THR A 77 8.79 -17.03 6.67
CA THR A 77 9.10 -18.46 6.45
C THR A 77 7.94 -19.36 6.84
#